data_AF-X0XNS7-F1
#
_entry.id   AF-X0XNS7-F1
#
_cell.length_a   1.000
_cell.length_b   1.000
_cell.length_c   1.000
_cell.angle_alpha   90.00
_cell.angle_beta   90.00
_cell.angle_gamma   90.00
#
_symmetry.space_group_name_H-M   'P 1'
#
loop_
_entity.id
_entity.type
_entity.pdbx_description
1 polymer ?
#
loop_
_entity_poly.entity_id
_entity_poly.type
_entity_poly.pdbx_seq_one_letter_code
_entity_poly.pdbx_strand_id
1 'polypeptide(L)'
;SWLKIHRGRLINFRGITVTNNKRCAEDWIKKVVRDKVGFSANQKRLAWNHNTGAMAVNLAVLLGAKKIYLLGFDMKLESKRGDANWFRNEKDKPNAQSYPRFLSGFEHVKAGVKQAGVEVVNTNPNSAMECFPKVKLNDVLA
;
A
#
# COMPACT_ATOMS: atom_id res chain seq x y z
N SER A 1 -8.01 -19.05 4.23
CA SER A 1 -7.41 -17.71 4.11
C SER A 1 -7.80 -17.13 2.75
N TRP A 2 -7.74 -15.80 2.58
CA TRP A 2 -8.04 -15.13 1.30
C TRP A 2 -7.28 -15.76 0.12
N LEU A 3 -5.98 -16.02 0.29
CA LEU A 3 -5.15 -16.68 -0.72
C LEU A 3 -5.67 -18.07 -1.14
N LYS A 4 -6.16 -18.88 -0.20
CA LYS A 4 -6.73 -20.21 -0.53
C LYS A 4 -8.00 -20.08 -1.37
N ILE A 5 -8.86 -19.11 -1.06
CA ILE A 5 -10.12 -18.87 -1.78
C ILE A 5 -9.85 -18.42 -3.21
N HIS A 6 -8.84 -17.58 -3.42
CA HIS A 6 -8.55 -16.99 -4.73
C HIS A 6 -7.42 -17.70 -5.51
N ARG A 7 -6.94 -18.85 -5.02
CA ARG A 7 -5.75 -19.54 -5.55
C ARG A 7 -5.85 -19.83 -7.05
N GLY A 8 -6.98 -20.38 -7.50
CA GLY A 8 -7.18 -20.74 -8.90
C GLY A 8 -7.08 -19.57 -9.89
N ARG A 9 -7.45 -18.36 -9.45
CA ARG A 9 -7.27 -17.15 -10.26
C ARG A 9 -5.83 -16.63 -10.18
N LEU A 10 -5.24 -16.64 -8.99
CA LEU A 10 -3.94 -16.04 -8.76
C LEU A 10 -2.78 -16.83 -9.37
N ILE A 11 -2.88 -18.16 -9.44
CA ILE A 11 -1.87 -18.99 -10.10
C ILE A 11 -1.74 -18.70 -11.60
N ASN A 12 -2.81 -18.17 -12.20
CA ASN A 12 -2.87 -17.78 -13.60
C ASN A 12 -2.53 -16.29 -13.83
N PHE A 13 -2.16 -15.56 -12.77
CA PHE A 13 -1.71 -14.17 -12.91
C PHE A 13 -0.34 -14.16 -13.60
N ARG A 14 -0.28 -13.59 -14.81
CA ARG A 14 0.96 -13.51 -15.61
C ARG A 14 2.03 -12.58 -15.01
N GLY A 15 1.64 -11.71 -14.09
CA GLY A 15 2.55 -10.80 -13.42
C GLY A 15 3.21 -11.41 -12.19
N ILE A 16 4.09 -10.64 -11.55
CA ILE A 16 4.78 -11.06 -10.34
C ILE A 16 3.83 -10.97 -9.15
N THR A 17 3.74 -12.06 -8.38
CA THR A 17 3.08 -12.05 -7.06
C THR A 17 4.14 -12.07 -5.97
N VAL A 18 4.09 -11.11 -5.04
CA VAL A 18 5.09 -10.92 -3.98
C VAL A 18 4.46 -11.01 -2.60
N THR A 19 5.16 -11.60 -1.63
CA THR A 19 4.75 -11.58 -0.23
C THR A 19 5.94 -11.38 0.71
N ASN A 20 5.72 -10.63 1.80
CA ASN A 20 6.64 -10.55 2.94
C ASN A 20 6.17 -11.43 4.12
N ASN A 21 5.14 -12.25 3.93
CA ASN A 21 4.70 -13.21 4.93
C ASN A 21 5.54 -14.49 4.81
N LYS A 22 6.48 -14.68 5.74
CA LYS A 22 7.33 -15.88 5.81
C LYS A 22 6.56 -17.20 5.96
N ARG A 23 5.28 -17.17 6.36
CA ARG A 23 4.43 -18.36 6.49
C ARG A 23 3.71 -18.74 5.19
N CYS A 24 3.96 -18.02 4.09
CA CYS A 24 3.41 -18.39 2.78
C CYS A 24 4.07 -19.67 2.27
N ALA A 25 3.27 -20.72 2.05
CA ALA A 25 3.72 -22.01 1.57
C ALA A 25 3.65 -22.15 0.03
N GLU A 26 3.12 -21.15 -0.68
CA GLU A 26 3.02 -21.20 -2.14
C GLU A 26 4.36 -20.84 -2.79
N ASP A 27 4.90 -21.74 -3.60
CA ASP A 27 6.22 -21.55 -4.23
C ASP A 27 6.21 -20.65 -5.46
N TRP A 28 5.06 -20.48 -6.10
CA TRP A 28 4.88 -19.54 -7.22
C TRP A 28 4.82 -18.06 -6.76
N ILE A 29 4.75 -17.81 -5.44
CA ILE A 29 4.78 -16.46 -4.88
C ILE A 29 6.22 -16.10 -4.50
N LYS A 30 6.74 -14.99 -5.03
CA LYS A 30 8.05 -14.45 -4.67
C LYS A 30 8.04 -14.00 -3.21
N LYS A 31 8.82 -14.69 -2.37
CA LYS A 31 9.00 -14.38 -0.95
C LYS A 31 10.11 -13.35 -0.78
N VAL A 32 9.85 -12.30 0.00
CA VAL A 32 10.84 -11.28 0.36
C VAL A 32 10.95 -11.13 1.88
N VAL A 33 12.11 -10.65 2.35
CA VAL A 33 12.35 -10.40 3.77
C VAL A 33 11.49 -9.23 4.23
N ARG A 34 10.85 -9.38 5.39
CA ARG A 34 10.01 -8.33 5.99
C ARG A 34 10.82 -7.45 6.93
N ASP A 35 10.90 -6.17 6.59
CA ASP A 35 11.35 -5.13 7.52
C ASP A 35 10.14 -4.58 8.30
N LYS A 36 10.39 -4.03 9.50
CA LYS A 36 9.31 -3.49 10.35
C LYS A 36 8.74 -2.20 9.75
N VAL A 37 9.63 -1.26 9.42
CA VAL A 37 9.32 0.08 8.89
C VAL A 37 10.45 0.54 7.97
N GLY A 38 10.18 1.59 7.17
CA GLY A 38 11.16 2.25 6.32
C GLY A 38 10.92 2.00 4.83
N PHE A 39 11.95 2.28 4.05
CA PHE A 39 12.02 2.03 2.62
C PHE A 39 13.22 1.15 2.32
N SER A 40 13.05 0.15 1.46
CA SER A 40 14.17 -0.65 0.96
C SER A 40 14.41 -0.40 -0.52
N ALA A 41 15.67 -0.14 -0.88
CA ALA A 41 16.14 -0.18 -2.26
C ALA A 41 16.51 -1.61 -2.71
N ASN A 42 16.47 -2.60 -1.81
CA ASN A 42 16.81 -3.97 -2.12
C ASN A 42 15.55 -4.76 -2.54
N GLN A 43 15.55 -5.29 -3.76
CA GLN A 43 14.44 -6.08 -4.33
C GLN A 43 14.07 -7.36 -3.55
N LYS A 44 14.91 -7.77 -2.58
CA LYS A 44 14.66 -8.92 -1.70
C LYS A 44 14.03 -8.54 -0.36
N ARG A 45 13.71 -7.26 -0.13
CA ARG A 45 13.17 -6.77 1.15
C ARG A 45 12.00 -5.82 0.95
N LEU A 46 11.01 -5.90 1.84
CA LEU A 46 9.90 -4.95 1.92
C LEU A 46 9.55 -4.67 3.37
N ALA A 47 9.46 -3.38 3.71
CA ALA A 47 8.97 -2.94 5.00
C ALA A 47 7.44 -3.03 5.09
N TRP A 48 6.93 -3.42 6.26
CA TRP A 48 5.49 -3.48 6.51
C TRP A 48 4.83 -2.11 6.59
N ASN A 49 5.49 -1.13 7.22
CA ASN A 49 5.00 0.25 7.32
C ASN A 49 3.57 0.39 7.86
N HIS A 50 3.20 -0.52 8.78
CA HIS A 50 1.91 -0.51 9.50
C HIS A 50 0.64 -0.70 8.66
N ASN A 51 0.73 -0.65 7.33
CA ASN A 51 -0.34 -0.85 6.37
C ASN A 51 0.21 -1.34 5.02
N THR A 52 -0.59 -2.11 4.28
CA THR A 52 -0.21 -2.68 2.99
C THR A 52 0.01 -1.63 1.90
N GLY A 53 -0.62 -0.46 1.99
CA GLY A 53 -0.49 0.62 1.01
C GLY A 53 0.93 1.20 0.95
N ALA A 54 1.51 1.55 2.09
CA ALA A 54 2.89 2.04 2.16
C ALA A 54 3.91 0.98 1.70
N MET A 55 3.67 -0.30 2.01
CA MET A 55 4.46 -1.41 1.47
C MET A 55 4.34 -1.51 -0.05
N ALA A 56 3.13 -1.35 -0.60
CA ALA A 56 2.88 -1.40 -2.05
C ALA A 56 3.58 -0.25 -2.79
N VAL A 57 3.66 0.95 -2.19
CA VAL A 57 4.45 2.07 -2.74
C VAL A 57 5.92 1.66 -2.88
N ASN A 58 6.54 1.09 -1.85
CA ASN A 58 7.93 0.62 -1.95
C ASN A 58 8.08 -0.46 -3.03
N LEU A 59 7.14 -1.42 -3.11
CA LEU A 59 7.18 -2.46 -4.14
C LEU A 59 7.08 -1.87 -5.56
N ALA A 60 6.20 -0.90 -5.78
CA ALA A 60 6.07 -0.24 -7.08
C ALA A 60 7.37 0.47 -7.50
N VAL A 61 8.06 1.13 -6.57
CA VAL A 61 9.39 1.71 -6.81
C VAL A 61 10.40 0.65 -7.20
N LEU A 62 10.45 -0.48 -6.48
CA LEU A 62 11.36 -1.60 -6.79
C LEU A 62 11.08 -2.27 -8.15
N LEU A 63 9.83 -2.17 -8.63
CA LEU A 63 9.40 -2.63 -9.94
C LEU A 63 9.62 -1.58 -11.05
N GLY A 64 10.20 -0.42 -10.73
CA GLY A 64 10.61 0.59 -11.71
C GLY A 64 9.54 1.64 -12.04
N ALA A 65 8.48 1.76 -11.23
CA ALA A 65 7.49 2.82 -11.40
C ALA A 65 8.16 4.21 -11.36
N LYS A 66 7.77 5.11 -12.26
CA LYS A 66 8.21 6.51 -12.28
C LYS A 66 7.21 7.46 -11.65
N LYS A 67 5.93 7.07 -11.68
CA LYS A 67 4.81 7.79 -11.09
C LYS A 67 3.83 6.79 -10.47
N ILE A 68 3.32 7.11 -9.28
CA ILE A 68 2.37 6.28 -8.53
C ILE A 68 1.19 7.17 -8.13
N TYR A 69 -0.01 6.77 -8.50
CA TYR A 69 -1.26 7.39 -8.05
C TYR A 69 -1.89 6.55 -6.94
N LEU A 70 -2.11 7.17 -5.78
CA LEU A 70 -2.75 6.55 -4.63
C LEU A 70 -4.26 6.80 -4.69
N LEU A 71 -5.03 5.77 -5.00
CA LEU A 71 -6.50 5.79 -5.04
C LEU A 71 -7.07 5.12 -3.78
N GLY A 72 -8.06 5.76 -3.15
CA GLY A 72 -8.77 5.21 -1.99
C GLY A 72 -8.04 5.35 -0.65
N PHE A 73 -7.13 6.34 -0.53
CA PHE A 73 -6.38 6.59 0.69
C PHE A 73 -6.90 7.83 1.44
N ASP A 74 -8.03 7.70 2.15
CA ASP A 74 -8.61 8.77 2.97
C ASP A 74 -7.78 9.09 4.21
N MET A 75 -7.21 8.07 4.85
CA MET A 75 -6.40 8.18 6.08
C MET A 75 -7.10 8.85 7.27
N LYS A 76 -8.43 8.81 7.31
CA LYS A 76 -9.26 9.25 8.42
C LYS A 76 -10.57 8.47 8.43
N LEU A 77 -11.21 8.39 9.59
CA LEU A 77 -12.55 7.84 9.68
C LEU A 77 -13.56 8.85 9.11
N GLU A 78 -14.40 8.43 8.17
CA GLU A 78 -15.49 9.30 7.70
C GLU A 78 -16.60 9.35 8.77
N SER A 79 -16.83 10.55 9.30
CA SER A 79 -17.76 10.77 10.43
C SER A 79 -19.23 10.49 10.09
N LYS A 80 -19.62 10.56 8.82
CA LYS A 80 -21.03 10.47 8.40
C LYS A 80 -21.55 9.04 8.24
N ARG A 81 -20.67 8.09 7.92
CA ARG A 81 -21.05 6.68 7.72
C ARG A 81 -20.37 5.72 8.70
N GLY A 82 -19.31 6.16 9.39
CA GLY A 82 -18.53 5.30 10.28
C GLY A 82 -17.82 4.15 9.54
N ASP A 83 -17.80 4.20 8.21
CA ASP A 83 -17.16 3.19 7.38
C ASP A 83 -15.67 3.50 7.30
N ALA A 84 -14.86 2.51 7.68
CA ALA A 84 -13.42 2.64 7.69
C ALA A 84 -12.78 2.22 6.35
N ASN A 85 -13.51 1.46 5.52
CA ASN A 85 -13.07 0.99 4.21
C ASN A 85 -14.27 0.82 3.27
N TRP A 86 -13.99 0.77 1.96
CA TRP A 86 -15.00 0.53 0.92
C TRP A 86 -15.64 -0.85 1.03
N PHE A 87 -14.85 -1.88 1.37
CA PHE A 87 -15.34 -3.24 1.53
C PHE A 87 -15.79 -3.47 2.97
N ARG A 88 -17.06 -3.84 3.15
CA ARG A 88 -17.70 -3.96 4.48
C ARG A 88 -17.48 -5.31 5.17
N ASN A 89 -16.69 -6.20 4.58
CA ASN A 89 -16.53 -7.60 5.03
C ASN A 89 -15.25 -7.86 5.83
N GLU A 90 -14.58 -6.81 6.28
CA GLU A 90 -13.33 -6.91 7.00
C GLU A 90 -13.57 -7.31 8.45
N LYS A 91 -12.79 -8.28 8.93
CA LYS A 91 -12.86 -8.75 10.31
C LYS A 91 -12.36 -7.71 11.30
N ASP A 92 -11.37 -6.92 10.90
CA ASP A 92 -10.73 -5.88 11.71
C ASP A 92 -11.04 -4.52 11.10
N LYS A 93 -11.88 -3.72 11.77
CA LYS A 93 -12.19 -2.35 11.33
C LYS A 93 -11.21 -1.36 11.97
N PRO A 94 -10.49 -0.54 11.19
CA PRO A 94 -9.71 0.54 11.76
C PRO A 94 -10.62 1.50 12.54
N ASN A 95 -10.13 1.95 13.68
CA ASN A 95 -10.71 3.03 14.46
C ASN A 95 -9.90 4.33 14.27
N ALA A 96 -10.36 5.43 14.85
CA ALA A 96 -9.68 6.73 14.78
C ALA A 96 -8.19 6.64 15.17
N GLN A 97 -7.84 5.81 16.16
CA GLN A 97 -6.48 5.63 16.66
C GLN A 97 -5.59 4.82 15.71
N SER A 98 -6.16 4.14 14.72
CA SER A 98 -5.41 3.36 13.73
C SER A 98 -4.73 4.27 12.69
N TYR A 99 -5.35 5.40 12.35
CA TYR A 99 -4.92 6.27 11.26
C TYR A 99 -3.57 6.98 11.51
N PRO A 100 -3.24 7.48 12.72
CA PRO A 100 -1.90 8.00 13.00
C PRO A 100 -0.80 6.98 12.70
N ARG A 101 -1.04 5.69 13.00
CA ARG A 101 -0.12 4.60 12.70
C ARG A 101 -0.01 4.31 11.21
N PHE A 102 -1.08 4.49 10.45
CA PHE A 102 -1.05 4.31 9.00
C PHE A 102 -0.32 5.46 8.32
N LEU A 103 -0.58 6.70 8.74
CA LEU A 103 0.09 7.90 8.26
C LEU A 103 1.61 7.82 8.47
N SER A 104 2.07 7.40 9.65
CA SER A 104 3.52 7.21 9.89
C SER A 104 4.15 6.19 8.95
N GLY A 105 3.38 5.20 8.50
CA GLY A 105 3.81 4.26 7.46
C GLY A 105 4.20 4.93 6.13
N PHE A 106 3.44 5.94 5.70
CA PHE A 106 3.75 6.69 4.49
C PHE A 106 4.90 7.68 4.69
N GLU A 107 5.01 8.29 5.88
CA GLU A 107 6.17 9.12 6.23
C GLU A 107 7.48 8.33 6.16
N HIS A 108 7.49 7.08 6.62
CA HIS A 108 8.67 6.22 6.55
C HIS A 108 9.15 5.91 5.13
N VAL A 109 8.27 5.98 4.11
CA VAL A 109 8.65 5.69 2.72
C VAL A 109 8.94 6.95 1.90
N LYS A 110 8.45 8.11 2.33
CA LYS A 110 8.55 9.40 1.60
C LYS A 110 9.98 9.73 1.16
N ALA A 111 10.94 9.62 2.07
CA ALA A 111 12.33 9.96 1.77
C ALA A 111 12.94 9.00 0.72
N GLY A 112 12.68 7.70 0.84
CA GLY A 112 13.19 6.70 -0.10
C GLY A 112 12.56 6.81 -1.50
N VAL A 113 11.26 7.10 -1.57
CA VAL A 113 10.57 7.44 -2.82
C VAL A 113 11.21 8.64 -3.50
N LYS A 114 11.47 9.72 -2.74
CA LYS A 114 12.11 10.93 -3.26
C LYS A 114 13.52 10.63 -3.78
N GLN A 115 14.33 9.87 -3.03
CA GLN A 115 15.67 9.46 -3.45
C GLN A 115 15.66 8.59 -4.71
N ALA A 116 14.62 7.77 -4.90
CA ALA A 116 14.44 6.97 -6.10
C ALA A 116 13.95 7.77 -7.33
N GLY A 117 13.67 9.07 -7.17
CA GLY A 117 13.17 9.92 -8.24
C GLY A 117 11.76 9.54 -8.72
N VAL A 118 10.94 8.98 -7.84
CA VAL A 118 9.58 8.54 -8.15
C VAL A 118 8.57 9.58 -7.65
N GLU A 119 7.64 9.97 -8.52
CA GLU A 119 6.53 10.84 -8.14
C GLU A 119 5.41 10.02 -7.51
N VAL A 120 4.92 10.43 -6.34
CA VAL A 120 3.76 9.82 -5.69
C VAL A 120 2.72 10.89 -5.45
N VAL A 121 1.49 10.65 -5.89
CA VAL A 121 0.38 11.60 -5.79
C VAL A 121 -0.84 10.90 -5.21
N ASN A 122 -1.52 11.52 -4.26
CA ASN A 122 -2.80 11.04 -3.74
C ASN A 122 -3.97 11.63 -4.53
N THR A 123 -4.84 10.79 -5.07
CA THR A 123 -5.98 11.24 -5.89
C THR A 123 -7.22 11.60 -5.06
N ASN A 124 -7.05 11.82 -3.76
CA ASN A 124 -8.09 12.25 -2.84
C ASN A 124 -7.71 13.59 -2.18
N PRO A 125 -8.24 14.72 -2.65
CA PRO A 125 -7.99 16.04 -2.06
C PRO A 125 -8.42 16.16 -0.59
N ASN A 126 -9.38 15.34 -0.15
CA ASN A 126 -9.90 15.34 1.22
C ASN A 126 -9.14 14.34 2.12
N SER A 127 -8.09 13.68 1.65
CA SER A 127 -7.28 12.78 2.47
C SER A 127 -6.61 13.51 3.65
N ALA A 128 -6.40 12.83 4.77
CA ALA A 128 -5.56 13.29 5.88
C ALA A 128 -4.05 13.07 5.65
N MET A 129 -3.67 12.47 4.52
CA MET A 129 -2.27 12.19 4.19
C MET A 129 -1.59 13.42 3.59
N GLU A 130 -0.66 14.05 4.31
CA GLU A 130 0.05 15.25 3.84
C GLU A 130 1.45 14.98 3.25
N CYS A 131 1.99 13.76 3.37
CA CYS A 131 3.34 13.46 2.88
C CYS A 131 3.50 13.51 1.35
N PHE A 132 2.39 13.42 0.61
CA PHE A 132 2.37 13.43 -0.86
C PHE A 132 1.39 14.49 -1.37
N PRO A 133 1.67 15.13 -2.53
CA PRO A 133 0.73 16.03 -3.19
C PRO A 133 -0.62 15.38 -3.43
N LYS A 134 -1.68 16.19 -3.42
CA LYS A 134 -3.07 15.74 -3.64
C LYS A 134 -3.64 16.37 -4.91
N VAL A 135 -4.37 15.57 -5.68
CA VAL A 135 -5.08 16.00 -6.91
C VAL A 135 -6.47 15.38 -6.95
N LYS A 136 -7.38 15.90 -7.78
CA LYS A 136 -8.65 15.20 -8.01
C LYS A 136 -8.39 14.01 -8.94
N LEU A 137 -9.09 12.91 -8.72
CA LEU A 137 -8.98 11.72 -9.57
C LEU A 137 -9.21 12.04 -11.05
N ASN A 138 -10.21 12.87 -11.37
CA ASN A 138 -10.51 13.23 -12.75
C ASN A 138 -9.42 14.05 -13.44
N ASP A 139 -8.51 14.69 -12.67
CA ASP A 139 -7.41 15.47 -13.25
C ASP A 139 -6.29 14.55 -13.81
N VAL A 140 -6.33 13.25 -13.48
CA VAL A 140 -5.29 12.26 -13.85
C VAL A 140 -5.83 11.08 -14.65
N LEU A 141 -7.15 11.03 -14.87
CA LEU A 141 -7.79 10.09 -15.78
C LEU A 141 -7.92 10.79 -17.15
N ALA A 142 -7.31 10.20 -18.18
CA ALA A 142 -7.45 10.64 -19.57
C ALA A 142 -8.74 10.09 -20.20
#